data_AF-A0A850SLQ1-F1
#
_entry.id   AF-A0A850SLQ1-F1
#
_cell.length_a   1.000
_cell.length_b   1.000
_cell.length_c   1.000
_cell.angle_alpha   90.00
_cell.angle_beta   90.00
_cell.angle_gamma   90.00
#
_symmetry.space_group_name_H-M   'P 1'
#
loop_
_entity.id
_entity.type
_entity.pdbx_description
1 polymer ?
#
loop_
_entity_poly.entity_id
_entity_poly.type
_entity_poly.pdbx_seq_one_letter_code
_entity_poly.pdbx_strand_id
1 'polypeptide(L)'
;MRFIAPSISWLRERRWRRPFAIAAAVAAFLIAGDLLFPPPISRADEVSAIVADRNGYWLHAFATKDGRWRFSADLDAIDPVFVEELIAIEDKRFWSHWGVDP
;
A
#
# COMPACT_ATOMS: atom_id res chain seq x y z
N MET A 1 -33.23 36.94 49.99
CA MET A 1 -31.96 37.21 49.26
C MET A 1 -31.60 35.97 48.46
N ARG A 2 -31.11 36.16 47.22
CA ARG A 2 -31.10 35.18 46.12
C ARG A 2 -30.27 33.92 46.40
N PHE A 3 -30.86 32.77 46.08
CA PHE A 3 -30.17 31.50 45.82
C PHE A 3 -29.30 31.63 44.55
N ILE A 4 -28.04 31.21 44.61
CA ILE A 4 -27.19 30.98 43.44
C ILE A 4 -26.71 29.52 43.52
N ALA A 5 -27.26 28.67 42.65
CA ALA A 5 -26.76 27.31 42.45
C ALA A 5 -25.55 27.34 41.49
N PRO A 6 -24.52 26.51 41.68
CA PRO A 6 -23.41 26.42 40.75
C PRO A 6 -23.88 25.74 39.45
N SER A 7 -23.64 26.37 38.31
CA SER A 7 -23.91 25.76 37.01
C SER A 7 -22.92 24.63 36.74
N ILE A 8 -23.40 23.42 37.01
CA ILE A 8 -22.82 22.12 36.66
C ILE A 8 -22.57 22.11 35.13
N SER A 9 -21.33 22.39 34.71
CA SER A 9 -20.88 22.48 33.31
C SER A 9 -20.73 21.11 32.61
N TRP A 10 -21.40 20.07 33.13
CA TRP A 10 -21.36 18.68 32.68
C TRP A 10 -22.05 18.44 31.31
N LEU A 11 -22.43 19.51 30.60
CA LEU A 11 -22.89 19.46 29.20
C LEU A 11 -21.73 19.45 28.18
N ARG A 12 -20.49 19.16 28.60
CA ARG A 12 -19.31 19.08 27.71
C ARG A 12 -18.99 17.68 27.20
N GLU A 13 -19.80 16.67 27.52
CA GLU A 13 -19.56 15.30 27.05
C GLU A 13 -20.14 15.01 25.66
N ARG A 14 -21.17 15.77 25.22
CA ARG A 14 -21.78 15.60 23.88
C ARG A 14 -21.02 16.30 22.75
N ARG A 15 -20.19 17.30 23.05
CA ARG A 15 -19.54 18.13 22.01
C ARG A 15 -18.48 17.37 21.21
N TRP A 16 -17.83 16.37 21.79
CA TRP A 16 -16.76 15.60 21.16
C TRP A 16 -17.23 14.28 20.54
N ARG A 17 -18.46 13.84 20.82
CA ARG A 17 -19.02 12.58 20.27
C ARG A 17 -19.29 12.65 18.77
N ARG A 18 -19.76 13.80 18.28
CA ARG A 18 -20.05 14.04 16.85
C ARG A 18 -18.79 14.00 15.97
N PRO A 19 -17.72 14.78 16.24
CA PRO A 19 -16.52 14.71 15.42
C PRO A 19 -15.87 13.32 15.47
N PHE A 20 -15.89 12.65 16.63
CA PHE A 20 -15.39 11.28 16.74
C PHE A 20 -16.20 10.28 15.89
N ALA A 21 -17.53 10.37 15.93
CA ALA A 21 -18.39 9.51 15.11
C ALA A 21 -18.18 9.76 13.60
N ILE A 22 -17.99 11.02 13.19
CA ILE A 22 -17.68 11.37 11.79
C ILE A 22 -16.31 10.79 11.41
N ALA A 23 -15.27 10.99 12.22
CA ALA A 23 -13.94 10.46 11.94
C ALA A 23 -13.96 8.92 11.84
N ALA A 24 -14.68 8.25 12.74
CA ALA A 24 -14.85 6.80 12.69
C ALA A 24 -15.60 6.33 11.44
N ALA A 25 -16.64 7.06 11.02
CA ALA A 25 -17.37 6.74 9.79
C ALA A 25 -16.50 6.92 8.54
N VAL A 26 -15.68 7.98 8.50
CA VAL A 26 -14.71 8.21 7.41
C VAL A 26 -13.66 7.10 7.38
N ALA A 27 -13.08 6.75 8.53
CA ALA A 27 -12.10 5.67 8.61
C ALA A 27 -12.70 4.33 8.15
N ALA A 28 -13.91 4.00 8.61
CA ALA A 28 -14.62 2.78 8.19
C ALA A 28 -14.91 2.77 6.69
N PHE A 29 -15.28 3.92 6.12
CA PHE A 29 -15.49 4.06 4.67
C PHE A 29 -14.20 3.83 3.88
N LEU A 30 -13.08 4.43 4.30
CA LEU A 30 -11.78 4.25 3.64
C LEU A 30 -11.30 2.80 3.72
N ILE A 31 -11.41 2.16 4.89
CA ILE A 31 -11.06 0.75 5.07
C ILE A 31 -11.94 -0.15 4.21
N ALA A 32 -13.25 0.10 4.17
CA ALA A 32 -14.16 -0.65 3.32
C ALA A 32 -13.81 -0.47 1.83
N GLY A 33 -13.44 0.75 1.41
CA GLY A 33 -12.95 1.01 0.06
C GLY A 33 -11.70 0.21 -0.28
N ASP A 34 -10.69 0.22 0.59
CA ASP A 34 -9.44 -0.53 0.39
C ASP A 34 -9.70 -2.05 0.26
N LEU A 35 -10.54 -2.60 1.14
CA LEU A 35 -10.89 -4.03 1.12
C LEU A 35 -11.75 -4.44 -0.08
N LEU A 36 -12.65 -3.57 -0.55
CA LEU A 36 -13.55 -3.86 -1.66
C LEU A 36 -12.89 -3.63 -3.03
N PHE A 37 -11.85 -2.81 -3.09
CA PHE A 37 -11.15 -2.46 -4.32
C PHE A 37 -9.63 -2.68 -4.19
N PRO A 38 -9.18 -3.92 -3.88
CA PRO A 38 -7.76 -4.19 -3.81
C PRO A 38 -7.11 -3.95 -5.19
N PRO A 39 -5.84 -3.49 -5.23
CA PRO A 39 -5.12 -3.32 -6.49
C PRO A 39 -5.03 -4.68 -7.23
N PRO A 40 -5.17 -4.69 -8.57
CA PRO A 40 -5.20 -5.93 -9.35
C PRO A 40 -3.79 -6.53 -9.49
N ILE A 41 -3.33 -7.24 -8.45
CA ILE A 41 -2.00 -7.84 -8.37
C ILE A 41 -1.80 -9.02 -9.31
N SER A 42 -2.88 -9.65 -9.79
CA SER A 42 -2.83 -10.79 -10.71
C SER A 42 -2.13 -10.49 -12.04
N ARG A 43 -1.96 -9.20 -12.39
CA ARG A 43 -1.16 -8.80 -13.55
C ARG A 43 0.33 -9.12 -13.39
N ALA A 44 0.81 -9.27 -12.15
CA ALA A 44 2.17 -9.69 -11.87
C ALA A 44 2.41 -11.16 -12.25
N ASP A 45 1.34 -11.98 -12.28
CA ASP A 45 1.42 -13.39 -12.67
C ASP A 45 1.55 -13.58 -14.19
N GLU A 46 1.20 -12.56 -14.98
CA GLU A 46 1.34 -12.57 -16.44
C GLU A 46 2.80 -12.28 -16.83
N VAL A 47 3.64 -13.31 -16.81
CA VAL A 47 5.05 -13.22 -17.22
C VAL A 47 5.28 -13.62 -18.68
N SER A 48 6.35 -13.08 -19.25
CA SER A 48 6.86 -13.41 -20.58
C SER A 48 7.34 -14.85 -20.63
N ALA A 49 6.97 -15.57 -21.69
CA ALA A 49 7.55 -16.87 -21.98
C ALA A 49 9.00 -16.70 -22.44
N ILE A 50 9.94 -17.41 -21.80
CA ILE A 50 11.36 -17.39 -22.11
C ILE A 50 11.73 -18.68 -22.85
N VAL A 51 12.40 -18.53 -23.98
CA VAL A 51 13.06 -19.63 -24.70
C VAL A 51 14.50 -19.68 -24.24
N ALA A 52 14.89 -20.81 -23.64
CA ALA A 52 16.25 -21.06 -23.20
C ALA A 52 16.92 -22.15 -24.04
N ASP A 53 18.26 -22.14 -24.09
CA ASP A 53 19.04 -23.24 -24.63
C ASP A 53 19.10 -24.44 -23.66
N ARG A 54 19.83 -25.50 -24.03
CA ARG A 54 19.96 -26.71 -23.21
C ARG A 54 20.66 -26.49 -21.86
N ASN A 55 21.37 -25.38 -21.70
CA ASN A 55 22.11 -25.01 -20.50
C ASN A 55 21.34 -23.95 -19.68
N GLY A 56 20.17 -23.50 -20.15
CA GLY A 56 19.36 -22.48 -19.49
C GLY A 56 19.67 -21.04 -19.91
N TYR A 57 20.56 -20.81 -20.88
CA TYR A 57 20.84 -19.46 -21.37
C TYR A 57 19.69 -18.94 -22.22
N TRP A 58 19.34 -17.67 -22.02
CA TRP A 58 18.23 -17.05 -22.72
C TRP A 58 18.56 -16.87 -24.21
N LEU A 59 17.65 -17.36 -25.06
CA LEU A 59 17.71 -17.17 -26.51
C LEU A 59 16.68 -16.14 -26.97
N HIS A 60 15.49 -16.15 -26.36
CA HIS A 60 14.42 -15.21 -26.70
C HIS A 60 13.43 -15.05 -25.55
N ALA A 61 12.73 -13.91 -25.53
CA ALA A 61 11.59 -13.68 -24.65
C ALA A 61 10.41 -13.15 -25.47
N PHE A 62 9.24 -13.74 -25.28
CA PHE A 62 8.02 -13.26 -25.90
C PHE A 62 7.35 -12.21 -25.02
N ALA A 63 6.81 -11.16 -25.64
CA ALA A 63 5.95 -10.23 -24.92
C ALA A 63 4.71 -10.96 -24.38
N THR A 64 4.22 -10.49 -23.24
CA THR A 64 2.92 -10.88 -22.70
C THR A 64 1.78 -10.48 -23.64
N LYS A 65 0.55 -10.93 -23.36
CA LYS A 65 -0.61 -10.71 -24.24
C LYS A 65 -0.92 -9.24 -24.52
N ASP A 66 -0.50 -8.33 -23.64
CA ASP A 66 -0.67 -6.89 -23.79
C ASP A 66 0.55 -6.18 -24.41
N GLY A 67 1.50 -6.94 -24.96
CA GLY A 67 2.66 -6.43 -25.68
C GLY A 67 3.82 -5.96 -24.78
N ARG A 68 3.72 -6.11 -23.46
CA ARG A 68 4.81 -5.75 -22.55
C ARG A 68 5.73 -6.93 -22.24
N TRP A 69 6.98 -6.62 -21.98
CA TRP A 69 7.95 -7.58 -21.47
C TRP A 69 7.83 -7.58 -19.95
N ARG A 70 7.60 -8.76 -19.36
CA ARG A 70 7.48 -8.93 -17.91
C ARG A 70 8.23 -10.17 -17.48
N PHE A 71 9.14 -10.02 -16.54
CA PHE A 71 9.96 -11.13 -16.05
C PHE A 71 9.67 -11.32 -14.57
N SER A 72 9.57 -12.57 -14.12
CA SER A 72 9.48 -12.86 -12.70
C SER A 72 10.78 -12.41 -12.03
N ALA A 73 10.66 -11.56 -11.02
CA ALA A 73 11.79 -11.19 -10.18
C ALA A 73 11.94 -12.24 -9.07
N ASP A 74 13.17 -12.70 -8.85
CA ASP A 74 13.55 -13.54 -7.72
C ASP A 74 14.62 -12.81 -6.93
N LEU A 75 14.27 -12.31 -5.74
CA LEU A 75 15.18 -11.52 -4.91
C LEU A 75 16.39 -12.33 -4.42
N ASP A 76 16.28 -13.65 -4.35
CA ASP A 76 17.40 -14.52 -3.96
C ASP A 76 18.41 -14.69 -5.10
N ALA A 77 17.98 -14.45 -6.35
CA ALA A 77 18.82 -14.53 -7.55
C ALA A 77 19.30 -13.16 -8.05
N ILE A 78 18.75 -12.06 -7.53
CA ILE A 78 19.13 -10.69 -7.88
C ILE A 78 20.30 -10.25 -6.98
N ASP A 79 21.24 -9.49 -7.54
CA ASP A 79 22.35 -8.91 -6.78
C ASP A 79 21.82 -8.04 -5.63
N PRO A 80 22.13 -8.33 -4.36
CA PRO A 80 21.65 -7.55 -3.23
C PRO A 80 22.09 -6.08 -3.31
N VAL A 81 23.25 -5.78 -3.89
CA VAL A 81 23.72 -4.39 -4.06
C VAL A 81 22.79 -3.62 -5.00
N PHE A 82 22.29 -4.28 -6.06
CA PHE A 82 21.32 -3.65 -6.94
C PHE A 82 20.02 -3.31 -6.21
N VAL A 83 19.52 -4.20 -5.35
CA VAL A 83 18.30 -3.98 -4.56
C VAL A 83 18.49 -2.82 -3.57
N GLU A 84 19.62 -2.79 -2.86
CA GLU A 84 19.96 -1.72 -1.92
C GLU A 84 20.02 -0.35 -2.61
N GLU A 85 20.71 -0.27 -3.75
CA GLU A 85 20.83 0.98 -4.53
C GLU A 85 19.49 1.40 -5.14
N LEU A 86 18.68 0.45 -5.62
CA LEU A 86 17.35 0.73 -6.15
C LEU A 86 16.46 1.36 -5.07
N ILE A 87 16.44 0.78 -3.88
CA ILE A 87 15.71 1.35 -2.73
C ILE A 87 16.26 2.74 -2.38
N ALA A 88 17.58 2.90 -2.33
CA ALA A 88 18.19 4.18 -2.01
C ALA A 88 17.89 5.30 -3.04
N ILE A 89 17.60 4.96 -4.30
CA ILE A 89 17.30 5.94 -5.34
C ILE A 89 15.80 6.22 -5.44
N GLU A 90 14.98 5.17 -5.54
CA GLU A 90 13.55 5.29 -5.83
C GLU A 90 12.73 5.62 -4.57
N ASP A 91 13.07 4.97 -3.44
CA ASP A 91 12.30 5.08 -2.21
C ASP A 91 13.16 4.84 -0.97
N LYS A 92 13.90 5.88 -0.57
CA LYS A 92 14.81 5.85 0.58
C LYS A 92 14.15 5.45 1.90
N ARG A 93 12.82 5.58 2.00
CA ARG A 93 12.04 5.31 3.21
C ARG A 93 11.15 4.08 3.07
N PHE A 94 11.36 3.25 2.03
CA PHE A 94 10.58 2.05 1.74
C PHE A 94 10.27 1.19 2.98
N TRP A 95 11.26 1.00 3.88
CA TRP A 95 11.10 0.19 5.09
C TRP A 95 10.50 0.91 6.30
N SER A 96 10.38 2.25 6.26
CA SER A 96 9.93 3.07 7.38
C SER A 96 8.53 3.65 7.23
N HIS A 97 7.91 3.55 6.05
CA HIS A 97 6.55 4.03 5.81
C HIS A 97 5.56 2.90 5.49
N TRP A 98 4.26 3.16 5.75
CA TRP A 98 3.18 2.17 5.62
C TRP A 98 2.39 2.40 4.32
N GLY A 99 3.11 2.65 3.23
CA GLY A 99 2.55 3.01 1.92
C GLY A 99 2.34 4.51 1.66
N VAL A 100 2.38 5.38 2.67
CA VAL A 100 2.39 6.84 2.50
C VAL A 100 3.59 7.43 3.23
N ASP A 101 4.35 8.25 2.53
CA ASP A 101 5.49 8.97 3.08
C ASP A 101 5.06 9.87 4.26
N PRO A 102 5.68 9.74 5.45
CA PRO A 102 5.26 10.45 6.67
C PRO A 102 5.52 11.97 6.65
#